data_AF-A0A139IM44-F1
#
_entry.id   AF-A0A139IM44-F1
#
_cell.length_a   1.000
_cell.length_b   1.000
_cell.length_c   1.000
_cell.angle_alpha   90.00
_cell.angle_beta   90.00
_cell.angle_gamma   90.00
#
_symmetry.space_group_name_H-M   'P 1'
#
loop_
_entity.id
_entity.type
_entity.pdbx_description
1 polymer ?
#
loop_
_entity_poly.entity_id
_entity_poly.type
_entity_poly.pdbx_seq_one_letter_code
_entity_poly.pdbx_strand_id
1 'polypeptide(L)'
;MAEPKFEGWVGLDANSANGNMKWQTYEAKNWEEEDVDIEISHCGVCGSDLHTLRSGWGETPYPAVVGHEIVGKAIRVGKNVKKNIKVGDRVGVGAQSKSCLKPDCEMCTNDIENHCTNEFVQTYGAKYKDGKTAQGGYAKYWRGNSHFVFNIPEGVPSEMAAPMLCGGVTTYSPLKQNGCGPGKKVGIVGIGGLGHFGLLWAKALGADKVYAISRSRSKEEDARKLGADEFIATDEDGALEKNAGKLDLIISTVSSPKMPLGGYLGLLGFKGVFVQLGLPEDPLPSYMAASLIMKGVSMTGSLIGSPKEIEEMLQLAADKKVAAWIQERPMKDANQVIQDFEAGKPRYRYCLTYDLALRLLDEQWFNQEEESFRSSMSNNEAKMKCEDECEALLLW
;
A
#
# COMPACT_ATOMS: atom_id res chain seq x y z
N MET A 1 -9.96 -26.69 -7.16
CA MET A 1 -10.35 -25.35 -7.64
C MET A 1 -9.56 -25.05 -8.90
N ALA A 2 -10.19 -24.48 -9.93
CA ALA A 2 -9.49 -24.03 -11.14
C ALA A 2 -8.46 -22.95 -10.76
N GLU A 3 -7.36 -22.84 -11.51
CA GLU A 3 -6.35 -21.80 -11.26
C GLU A 3 -6.98 -20.40 -11.48
N PRO A 4 -6.76 -19.43 -10.57
CA PRO A 4 -7.36 -18.10 -10.72
C PRO A 4 -6.89 -17.44 -12.02
N LYS A 5 -7.84 -16.84 -12.73
CA LYS A 5 -7.55 -16.02 -13.91
C LYS A 5 -7.09 -14.64 -13.45
N PHE A 6 -5.81 -14.35 -13.60
CA PHE A 6 -5.22 -13.06 -13.23
C PHE A 6 -5.63 -11.96 -14.22
N GLU A 7 -6.56 -11.10 -13.79
CA GLU A 7 -7.09 -9.96 -14.54
C GLU A 7 -7.00 -8.69 -13.69
N GLY A 8 -6.66 -7.57 -14.30
CA GLY A 8 -6.52 -6.30 -13.61
C GLY A 8 -6.30 -5.12 -14.56
N TRP A 9 -6.09 -3.93 -13.98
CA TRP A 9 -5.67 -2.74 -14.69
C TRP A 9 -4.18 -2.81 -15.00
N VAL A 10 -3.87 -3.05 -16.27
CA VAL A 10 -2.50 -3.19 -16.77
C VAL A 10 -2.06 -1.89 -17.42
N GLY A 11 -0.98 -1.31 -16.92
CA GLY A 11 -0.22 -0.29 -17.63
C GLY A 11 0.62 -0.92 -18.75
N LEU A 12 0.62 -0.31 -19.92
CA LEU A 12 1.32 -0.79 -21.11
C LEU A 12 2.49 0.10 -21.53
N ASP A 13 2.46 1.35 -21.10
CA ASP A 13 3.49 2.37 -21.31
C ASP A 13 3.32 3.50 -20.28
N ALA A 14 4.21 4.50 -20.33
CA ALA A 14 4.18 5.64 -19.42
C ALA A 14 2.91 6.51 -19.51
N ASN A 15 2.14 6.44 -20.60
CA ASN A 15 0.88 7.17 -20.71
C ASN A 15 -0.22 6.53 -19.85
N SER A 16 0.01 5.32 -19.31
CA SER A 16 -0.90 4.66 -18.37
C SER A 16 -1.16 5.51 -17.13
N ALA A 17 -0.17 6.30 -16.68
CA ALA A 17 -0.32 7.26 -15.59
C ALA A 17 -1.39 8.33 -15.86
N ASN A 18 -1.69 8.63 -17.12
CA ASN A 18 -2.73 9.57 -17.52
C ASN A 18 -4.13 8.92 -17.55
N GLY A 19 -4.35 7.86 -16.77
CA GLY A 19 -5.62 7.12 -16.73
C GLY A 19 -5.85 6.25 -17.96
N ASN A 20 -4.79 5.67 -18.53
CA ASN A 20 -4.86 4.83 -19.72
C ASN A 20 -4.56 3.35 -19.48
N MET A 21 -4.54 2.89 -18.22
CA MET A 21 -4.44 1.46 -17.94
C MET A 21 -5.59 0.70 -18.61
N LYS A 22 -5.32 -0.54 -19.05
CA LYS A 22 -6.30 -1.40 -19.72
C LYS A 22 -6.67 -2.56 -18.83
N TRP A 23 -7.97 -2.81 -18.67
CA TRP A 23 -8.44 -4.00 -17.99
C TRP A 23 -8.22 -5.23 -18.86
N GLN A 24 -7.28 -6.09 -18.49
CA GLN A 24 -6.94 -7.30 -19.26
C GLN A 24 -6.27 -8.36 -18.39
N THR A 25 -6.02 -9.53 -18.97
CA THR A 25 -5.25 -10.60 -18.34
C THR A 25 -3.78 -10.25 -18.25
N TYR A 26 -3.12 -10.71 -17.20
CA TYR A 26 -1.67 -10.58 -17.02
C TYR A 26 -1.07 -11.88 -16.48
N GLU A 27 0.24 -12.03 -16.62
CA GLU A 27 0.96 -13.18 -16.11
C GLU A 27 1.45 -12.92 -14.68
N ALA A 28 0.99 -13.72 -13.72
CA ALA A 28 1.56 -13.77 -12.39
C ALA A 28 2.84 -14.63 -12.35
N LYS A 29 3.55 -14.58 -11.22
CA LYS A 29 4.66 -15.50 -10.95
C LYS A 29 4.17 -16.96 -11.01
N ASN A 30 5.11 -17.87 -11.26
CA ASN A 30 4.85 -19.29 -11.10
C ASN A 30 4.51 -19.61 -9.64
N TRP A 31 3.59 -20.56 -9.43
CA TRP A 31 3.23 -21.03 -8.09
C TRP A 31 4.40 -21.75 -7.42
N GLU A 32 4.72 -21.35 -6.20
CA GLU A 32 5.62 -22.01 -5.26
C GLU A 32 4.81 -22.52 -4.05
N GLU A 33 5.26 -23.56 -3.37
CA GLU A 33 4.50 -24.16 -2.26
C GLU A 33 4.52 -23.33 -0.97
N GLU A 34 5.29 -22.25 -0.95
CA GLU A 34 5.34 -21.23 0.08
C GLU A 34 4.41 -20.03 -0.24
N ASP A 35 3.71 -20.06 -1.38
CA ASP A 35 2.85 -18.96 -1.83
C ASP A 35 1.44 -18.99 -1.23
N VAL A 36 0.79 -17.83 -1.36
CA VAL A 36 -0.65 -17.64 -1.16
C VAL A 36 -1.22 -16.96 -2.42
N ASP A 37 -2.36 -17.45 -2.91
CA ASP A 37 -3.22 -16.69 -3.83
C ASP A 37 -4.25 -15.93 -2.98
N ILE A 38 -4.37 -14.64 -3.20
CA ILE A 38 -5.28 -13.74 -2.51
C ILE A 38 -6.33 -13.25 -3.51
N GLU A 39 -7.60 -13.42 -3.18
CA GLU A 39 -8.69 -12.70 -3.82
C GLU A 39 -8.76 -11.29 -3.23
N ILE A 40 -8.45 -10.29 -4.06
CA ILE A 40 -8.33 -8.91 -3.64
C ILE A 40 -9.72 -8.34 -3.39
N SER A 41 -9.87 -7.65 -2.26
CA SER A 41 -11.08 -6.91 -1.91
C SER A 41 -10.83 -5.41 -1.88
N HIS A 42 -9.63 -5.01 -1.41
CA HIS A 42 -9.23 -3.63 -1.24
C HIS A 42 -7.79 -3.46 -1.71
N CYS A 43 -7.49 -2.33 -2.34
CA CYS A 43 -6.12 -1.91 -2.60
C CYS A 43 -5.98 -0.41 -2.37
N GLY A 44 -5.08 -0.01 -1.47
CA GLY A 44 -4.77 1.40 -1.27
C GLY A 44 -4.05 2.01 -2.47
N VAL A 45 -4.13 3.34 -2.60
CA VAL A 45 -3.50 4.10 -3.69
C VAL A 45 -2.36 4.95 -3.13
N CYS A 46 -1.20 4.82 -3.76
CA CYS A 46 0.05 5.44 -3.32
C CYS A 46 0.70 6.28 -4.42
N GLY A 47 1.53 7.24 -4.01
CA GLY A 47 2.38 7.98 -4.95
C GLY A 47 3.33 7.07 -5.72
N SER A 48 3.79 5.96 -5.12
CA SER A 48 4.64 4.99 -5.80
C SER A 48 3.96 4.32 -6.99
N ASP A 49 2.63 4.13 -6.95
CA ASP A 49 1.89 3.57 -8.08
C ASP A 49 1.96 4.53 -9.28
N LEU A 50 1.79 5.82 -9.01
CA LEU A 50 1.89 6.89 -10.02
C LEU A 50 3.32 7.03 -10.56
N HIS A 51 4.32 7.11 -9.69
CA HIS A 51 5.73 7.21 -10.09
C HIS A 51 6.16 6.01 -10.94
N THR A 52 5.72 4.79 -10.62
CA THR A 52 5.97 3.62 -11.46
C THR A 52 5.20 3.71 -12.78
N LEU A 53 3.90 4.02 -12.78
CA LEU A 53 3.12 4.10 -14.03
C LEU A 53 3.63 5.14 -15.03
N ARG A 54 4.40 6.13 -14.59
CA ARG A 54 4.99 7.17 -15.46
C ARG A 54 6.48 7.02 -15.71
N SER A 55 7.09 5.92 -15.24
CA SER A 55 8.54 5.69 -15.30
C SER A 55 9.38 6.80 -14.63
N GLY A 56 8.87 7.36 -13.52
CA GLY A 56 9.47 8.51 -12.83
C GLY A 56 10.76 8.19 -12.06
N TRP A 57 10.92 6.96 -11.59
CA TRP A 57 12.14 6.48 -10.89
C TRP A 57 13.06 5.65 -11.78
N GLY A 58 12.83 5.67 -13.09
CA GLY A 58 13.50 4.80 -14.07
C GLY A 58 12.48 4.08 -14.95
N GLU A 59 12.99 3.34 -15.93
CA GLU A 59 12.14 2.60 -16.87
C GLU A 59 11.31 1.53 -16.16
N THR A 60 9.99 1.62 -16.30
CA THR A 60 9.06 0.62 -15.77
C THR A 60 9.01 -0.60 -16.68
N PRO A 61 9.10 -1.83 -16.14
CA PRO A 61 9.00 -3.05 -16.94
C PRO A 61 7.53 -3.37 -17.26
N TYR A 62 6.98 -2.65 -18.25
CA TYR A 62 5.64 -2.93 -18.80
C TYR A 62 5.60 -4.32 -19.47
N PRO A 63 4.45 -5.02 -19.47
CA PRO A 63 3.18 -4.65 -18.82
C PRO A 63 3.27 -4.70 -17.29
N ALA A 64 2.64 -3.72 -16.62
CA ALA A 64 2.70 -3.55 -15.18
C ALA A 64 1.31 -3.34 -14.56
N VAL A 65 0.95 -4.18 -13.59
CA VAL A 65 -0.16 -3.97 -12.65
C VAL A 65 0.43 -3.38 -11.38
N VAL A 66 0.06 -2.15 -11.05
CA VAL A 66 0.49 -1.49 -9.80
C VAL A 66 -0.45 -1.80 -8.63
N GLY A 67 -0.28 -1.14 -7.49
CA GLY A 67 -0.99 -1.40 -6.24
C GLY A 67 -0.19 -2.32 -5.32
N HIS A 68 0.21 -1.82 -4.17
CA HIS A 68 1.02 -2.56 -3.20
C HIS A 68 0.51 -2.42 -1.76
N GLU A 69 -0.78 -2.14 -1.63
CA GLU A 69 -1.49 -1.90 -0.38
C GLU A 69 -2.70 -2.84 -0.33
N ILE A 70 -2.44 -4.14 -0.42
CA ILE A 70 -3.43 -5.15 -0.80
C ILE A 70 -4.10 -5.72 0.45
N VAL A 71 -5.43 -5.81 0.46
CA VAL A 71 -6.20 -6.59 1.45
C VAL A 71 -7.24 -7.46 0.74
N GLY A 72 -7.37 -8.71 1.18
CA GLY A 72 -8.21 -9.69 0.55
C GLY A 72 -8.44 -10.94 1.38
N LYS A 73 -8.92 -11.99 0.73
CA LYS A 73 -9.08 -13.32 1.32
C LYS A 73 -8.06 -14.28 0.72
N ALA A 74 -7.40 -15.09 1.54
CA ALA A 74 -6.58 -16.18 1.04
C ALA A 74 -7.49 -17.25 0.40
N ILE A 75 -7.31 -17.53 -0.89
CA ILE A 75 -8.11 -18.54 -1.63
C ILE A 75 -7.33 -19.81 -1.93
N ARG A 76 -6.00 -19.74 -1.88
CA ARG A 76 -5.09 -20.88 -2.00
C ARG A 76 -3.89 -20.64 -1.09
N VAL A 77 -3.52 -21.64 -0.31
CA VAL A 77 -2.35 -21.59 0.58
C VAL A 77 -1.48 -22.80 0.26
N GLY A 78 -0.20 -22.56 -0.01
CA GLY A 78 0.74 -23.62 -0.31
C GLY A 78 1.06 -24.50 0.89
N LYS A 79 1.45 -25.74 0.64
CA LYS A 79 1.66 -26.74 1.71
C LYS A 79 2.91 -26.46 2.57
N ASN A 80 3.83 -25.63 2.08
CA ASN A 80 5.06 -25.26 2.78
C ASN A 80 4.94 -23.93 3.55
N VAL A 81 3.79 -23.26 3.48
CA VAL A 81 3.51 -22.03 4.23
C VAL A 81 3.69 -22.27 5.74
N LYS A 82 4.53 -21.45 6.38
CA LYS A 82 4.87 -21.57 7.81
C LYS A 82 4.07 -20.64 8.70
N LYS A 83 3.58 -19.52 8.16
CA LYS A 83 2.70 -18.59 8.88
C LYS A 83 1.33 -19.24 9.13
N ASN A 84 0.66 -18.82 10.19
CA ASN A 84 -0.71 -19.23 10.47
C ASN A 84 -1.69 -18.48 9.53
N ILE A 85 -1.76 -18.94 8.29
CA ILE A 85 -2.65 -18.46 7.24
C ILE A 85 -3.41 -19.66 6.69
N LYS A 86 -4.72 -19.54 6.59
CA LYS A 86 -5.65 -20.57 6.09
C LYS A 86 -6.49 -20.00 4.96
N VAL A 87 -7.01 -20.87 4.10
CA VAL A 87 -8.01 -20.48 3.11
C VAL A 87 -9.21 -19.88 3.83
N GLY A 88 -9.66 -18.72 3.38
CA GLY A 88 -10.73 -17.92 3.99
C GLY A 88 -10.24 -16.78 4.89
N ASP A 89 -8.97 -16.81 5.34
CA ASP A 89 -8.43 -15.78 6.22
C ASP A 89 -8.35 -14.43 5.52
N ARG A 90 -8.64 -13.36 6.27
CA ARG A 90 -8.48 -11.97 5.84
C ARG A 90 -7.02 -11.57 5.98
N VAL A 91 -6.36 -11.36 4.86
CA VAL A 91 -4.92 -11.11 4.78
C VAL A 91 -4.60 -9.87 3.96
N GLY A 92 -3.40 -9.32 4.14
CA GLY A 92 -2.89 -8.23 3.33
C GLY A 92 -1.40 -8.35 3.01
N VAL A 93 -0.97 -7.54 2.03
CA VAL A 93 0.40 -7.50 1.49
C VAL A 93 0.82 -6.05 1.28
N GLY A 94 2.03 -5.72 1.71
CA GLY A 94 2.62 -4.39 1.58
C GLY A 94 3.49 -4.22 0.33
N ALA A 95 4.46 -3.32 0.42
CA ALA A 95 5.34 -2.93 -0.70
C ALA A 95 6.39 -3.98 -1.13
N GLN A 96 6.67 -4.97 -0.27
CA GLN A 96 7.62 -6.05 -0.54
C GLN A 96 6.89 -7.39 -0.59
N SER A 97 7.26 -8.24 -1.55
CA SER A 97 6.65 -9.56 -1.77
C SER A 97 7.63 -10.72 -1.67
N LYS A 98 8.95 -10.46 -1.68
CA LYS A 98 9.98 -11.48 -1.49
C LYS A 98 11.28 -10.86 -0.95
N SER A 99 11.99 -11.67 -0.16
CA SER A 99 13.41 -11.52 0.11
C SER A 99 14.12 -12.87 -0.07
N CYS A 100 15.43 -12.94 0.15
CA CYS A 100 16.14 -14.21 -0.02
C CYS A 100 15.79 -15.25 1.05
N LEU A 101 15.33 -14.81 2.24
CA LEU A 101 14.96 -15.63 3.39
C LEU A 101 16.00 -16.69 3.78
N LYS A 102 17.28 -16.44 3.49
CA LYS A 102 18.35 -17.39 3.75
C LYS A 102 18.91 -17.23 5.16
N PRO A 103 19.33 -18.33 5.82
CA PRO A 103 19.92 -18.29 7.15
C PRO A 103 21.30 -17.64 7.21
N ASP A 104 21.97 -17.43 6.07
CA ASP A 104 23.25 -16.74 5.95
C ASP A 104 23.12 -15.25 5.56
N CYS A 105 21.89 -14.74 5.42
CA CYS A 105 21.64 -13.34 5.11
C CYS A 105 21.47 -12.51 6.39
N GLU A 106 22.41 -11.61 6.66
CA GLU A 106 22.37 -10.68 7.79
C GLU A 106 21.02 -9.95 7.90
N MET A 107 20.54 -9.39 6.78
CA MET A 107 19.32 -8.60 6.78
C MET A 107 18.08 -9.44 7.08
N CYS A 108 17.97 -10.63 6.48
CA CYS A 108 16.80 -11.50 6.70
C CYS A 108 16.81 -12.15 8.09
N THR A 109 17.99 -12.42 8.66
CA THR A 109 18.09 -13.04 9.99
C THR A 109 17.92 -12.05 11.14
N ASN A 110 17.97 -10.74 10.86
CA ASN A 110 17.75 -9.66 11.83
C ASN A 110 16.39 -8.95 11.67
N ASP A 111 15.39 -9.60 11.06
CA ASP A 111 14.05 -9.04 10.84
C ASP A 111 14.05 -7.69 10.08
N ILE A 112 14.97 -7.50 9.11
CA ILE A 112 15.09 -6.30 8.26
C ILE A 112 15.13 -6.69 6.77
N GLU A 113 14.24 -7.59 6.38
CA GLU A 113 14.08 -8.12 5.01
C GLU A 113 13.90 -7.03 3.95
N ASN A 114 13.38 -5.87 4.34
CA ASN A 114 13.24 -4.67 3.52
C ASN A 114 14.58 -4.09 3.04
N HIS A 115 15.70 -4.49 3.65
CA HIS A 115 17.06 -4.15 3.23
C HIS A 115 17.85 -5.34 2.66
N CYS A 116 17.20 -6.48 2.41
CA CYS A 116 17.88 -7.66 1.87
C CYS A 116 18.55 -7.35 0.52
N THR A 117 19.86 -7.55 0.46
CA THR A 117 20.67 -7.28 -0.74
C THR A 117 20.78 -8.49 -1.68
N ASN A 118 20.48 -9.69 -1.18
CA ASN A 118 20.58 -10.94 -1.96
C ASN A 118 19.40 -11.13 -2.92
N GLU A 119 18.22 -10.67 -2.53
CA GLU A 119 16.98 -10.72 -3.30
C GLU A 119 16.00 -9.78 -2.61
N PHE A 120 15.53 -8.76 -3.30
CA PHE A 120 14.49 -7.84 -2.85
C PHE A 120 13.51 -7.68 -3.99
N VAL A 121 12.30 -8.20 -3.80
CA VAL A 121 11.24 -8.12 -4.81
C VAL A 121 10.13 -7.24 -4.25
N GLN A 122 9.89 -6.11 -4.92
CA GLN A 122 8.74 -5.26 -4.67
C GLN A 122 7.46 -5.97 -5.14
N THR A 123 6.33 -5.60 -4.55
CA THR A 123 5.02 -6.22 -4.85
C THR A 123 4.60 -6.06 -6.30
N TYR A 124 5.12 -5.06 -7.02
CA TYR A 124 5.06 -4.98 -8.47
C TYR A 124 6.36 -4.43 -9.07
N GLY A 125 6.54 -4.60 -10.38
CA GLY A 125 7.62 -3.98 -11.15
C GLY A 125 9.01 -4.58 -10.93
N ALA A 126 9.27 -5.24 -9.79
CA ALA A 126 10.51 -5.97 -9.59
C ALA A 126 10.54 -7.30 -10.35
N LYS A 127 11.72 -7.76 -10.73
CA LYS A 127 11.93 -9.07 -11.37
C LYS A 127 12.16 -10.16 -10.32
N TYR A 128 11.48 -11.28 -10.46
CA TYR A 128 11.85 -12.52 -9.79
C TYR A 128 13.09 -13.15 -10.45
N LYS A 129 13.73 -14.10 -9.77
CA LYS A 129 14.89 -14.84 -10.29
C LYS A 129 14.64 -15.59 -11.60
N ASP A 130 13.40 -16.00 -11.85
CA ASP A 130 13.00 -16.66 -13.10
C ASP A 130 12.71 -15.67 -14.24
N GLY A 131 12.90 -14.36 -14.02
CA GLY A 131 12.70 -13.30 -15.01
C GLY A 131 11.28 -12.76 -15.11
N LYS A 132 10.30 -13.36 -14.42
CA LYS A 132 8.94 -12.84 -14.36
C LYS A 132 8.89 -11.52 -13.59
N THR A 133 8.02 -10.60 -14.01
CA THR A 133 7.78 -9.34 -13.29
C THR A 133 6.73 -9.57 -12.21
N ALA A 134 6.95 -9.02 -11.01
CA ALA A 134 5.94 -8.95 -9.97
C ALA A 134 4.76 -8.05 -10.39
N GLN A 135 3.55 -8.46 -10.05
CA GLN A 135 2.30 -7.80 -10.43
C GLN A 135 1.48 -7.51 -9.17
N GLY A 136 0.93 -6.30 -9.12
CA GLY A 136 0.32 -5.71 -7.93
C GLY A 136 -1.18 -5.94 -7.76
N GLY A 137 -1.80 -5.06 -6.99
CA GLY A 137 -3.13 -5.20 -6.41
C GLY A 137 -4.26 -4.49 -7.15
N TYR A 138 -4.02 -3.79 -8.25
CA TYR A 138 -5.09 -3.24 -9.10
C TYR A 138 -5.72 -4.34 -9.96
N ALA A 139 -6.07 -5.45 -9.34
CA ALA A 139 -6.40 -6.73 -9.96
C ALA A 139 -7.38 -7.54 -9.11
N LYS A 140 -8.00 -8.56 -9.70
CA LYS A 140 -8.90 -9.48 -8.99
C LYS A 140 -8.14 -10.38 -7.99
N TYR A 141 -6.94 -10.79 -8.35
CA TYR A 141 -6.14 -11.72 -7.58
C TYR A 141 -4.70 -11.26 -7.46
N TRP A 142 -4.00 -11.70 -6.43
CA TRP A 142 -2.55 -11.54 -6.25
C TRP A 142 -1.93 -12.88 -5.83
N ARG A 143 -0.67 -13.10 -6.22
CA ARG A 143 0.12 -14.30 -5.86
C ARG A 143 1.50 -13.89 -5.36
N GLY A 144 1.90 -14.45 -4.21
CA GLY A 144 3.26 -14.25 -3.71
C GLY A 144 3.55 -15.00 -2.41
N ASN A 145 4.76 -14.80 -1.91
CA ASN A 145 5.31 -15.60 -0.81
C ASN A 145 4.62 -15.27 0.53
N SER A 146 4.21 -16.31 1.25
CA SER A 146 3.46 -16.19 2.52
C SER A 146 4.18 -15.41 3.62
N HIS A 147 5.52 -15.31 3.60
CA HIS A 147 6.29 -14.55 4.60
C HIS A 147 5.87 -13.06 4.63
N PHE A 148 5.53 -12.53 3.45
CA PHE A 148 5.12 -11.14 3.23
C PHE A 148 3.60 -10.94 3.22
N VAL A 149 2.86 -11.96 3.66
CA VAL A 149 1.41 -11.92 3.85
C VAL A 149 1.12 -11.78 5.34
N PHE A 150 0.21 -10.87 5.68
CA PHE A 150 -0.11 -10.46 7.05
C PHE A 150 -1.58 -10.71 7.35
N ASN A 151 -1.89 -11.32 8.49
CA ASN A 151 -3.28 -11.37 8.96
C ASN A 151 -3.75 -9.97 9.32
N ILE A 152 -4.93 -9.56 8.84
CA ILE A 152 -5.52 -8.26 9.19
C ILE A 152 -6.34 -8.41 10.48
N PRO A 153 -5.98 -7.73 11.58
CA PRO A 153 -6.69 -7.85 12.85
C PRO A 153 -8.19 -7.56 12.72
N GLU A 154 -9.03 -8.26 13.47
CA GLU A 154 -10.50 -8.14 13.37
C GLU A 154 -10.99 -6.69 13.52
N GLY A 155 -10.40 -5.96 14.48
CA GLY A 155 -10.74 -4.57 14.79
C GLY A 155 -10.19 -3.51 13.83
N VAL A 156 -9.49 -3.89 12.76
CA VAL A 156 -8.99 -2.96 11.73
C VAL A 156 -9.76 -3.22 10.43
N PRO A 157 -10.64 -2.30 9.98
CA PRO A 157 -11.36 -2.43 8.71
C PRO A 157 -10.40 -2.54 7.51
N SER A 158 -10.80 -3.28 6.48
CA SER A 158 -9.94 -3.60 5.33
C SER A 158 -9.50 -2.36 4.55
N GLU A 159 -10.42 -1.42 4.34
CA GLU A 159 -10.21 -0.15 3.67
C GLU A 159 -9.24 0.77 4.42
N MET A 160 -9.15 0.60 5.74
CA MET A 160 -8.19 1.30 6.59
C MET A 160 -6.85 0.58 6.68
N ALA A 161 -6.86 -0.77 6.73
CA ALA A 161 -5.67 -1.60 6.80
C ALA A 161 -4.83 -1.51 5.52
N ALA A 162 -5.48 -1.47 4.34
CA ALA A 162 -4.81 -1.40 3.05
C ALA A 162 -3.71 -0.31 3.01
N PRO A 163 -4.01 0.99 3.25
CA PRO A 163 -2.98 2.02 3.24
C PRO A 163 -1.98 1.96 4.41
N MET A 164 -2.26 1.19 5.47
CA MET A 164 -1.28 0.97 6.53
C MET A 164 -0.09 0.12 6.04
N LEU A 165 -0.32 -0.80 5.11
CA LEU A 165 0.69 -1.73 4.59
C LEU A 165 1.79 -1.06 3.73
N CYS A 166 1.66 0.24 3.46
CA CYS A 166 2.72 1.08 2.92
C CYS A 166 2.86 2.38 3.70
N GLY A 167 1.93 3.34 3.53
CA GLY A 167 2.05 4.66 4.15
C GLY A 167 2.08 4.61 5.68
N GLY A 168 1.33 3.67 6.26
CA GLY A 168 1.35 3.39 7.69
C GLY A 168 2.73 2.92 8.15
N VAL A 169 3.21 1.79 7.62
CA VAL A 169 4.47 1.19 8.10
C VAL A 169 5.67 2.08 7.81
N THR A 170 5.68 2.77 6.66
CA THR A 170 6.76 3.69 6.26
C THR A 170 6.93 4.85 7.24
N THR A 171 5.87 5.24 7.95
CA THR A 171 5.93 6.27 8.99
C THR A 171 6.08 5.68 10.39
N TYR A 172 5.48 4.52 10.67
CA TYR A 172 5.61 3.81 11.94
C TYR A 172 7.04 3.33 12.22
N SER A 173 7.67 2.66 11.26
CA SER A 173 9.02 2.09 11.38
C SER A 173 10.05 3.10 11.88
N PRO A 174 10.26 4.27 11.22
CA PRO A 174 11.23 5.25 11.69
C PRO A 174 10.81 5.96 12.99
N LEU A 175 9.52 6.10 13.28
CA LEU A 175 9.07 6.61 14.59
C LEU A 175 9.49 5.66 15.70
N LYS A 176 9.24 4.35 15.54
CA LYS A 176 9.62 3.31 16.51
C LYS A 176 11.13 3.22 16.66
N GLN A 177 11.87 3.12 15.56
CA GLN A 177 13.33 2.96 15.55
C GLN A 177 14.07 4.15 16.19
N ASN A 178 13.49 5.37 16.10
CA ASN A 178 14.06 6.57 16.73
C ASN A 178 13.46 6.88 18.11
N GLY A 179 12.76 5.93 18.72
CA GLY A 179 12.27 6.01 20.08
C GLY A 179 11.15 7.03 20.29
N CYS A 180 10.29 7.23 19.30
CA CYS A 180 9.05 8.00 19.48
C CYS A 180 8.25 7.44 20.67
N GLY A 181 7.89 8.31 21.61
CA GLY A 181 7.17 7.95 22.83
C GLY A 181 7.37 9.00 23.94
N PRO A 182 7.04 8.66 25.20
CA PRO A 182 7.16 9.58 26.32
C PRO A 182 8.55 10.22 26.41
N GLY A 183 8.60 11.53 26.63
CA GLY A 183 9.82 12.32 26.64
C GLY A 183 10.27 12.86 25.27
N LYS A 184 9.60 12.53 24.16
CA LYS A 184 9.95 13.01 22.81
C LYS A 184 8.96 14.05 22.27
N LYS A 185 9.50 15.11 21.68
CA LYS A 185 8.78 16.07 20.84
C LYS A 185 9.02 15.75 19.37
N VAL A 186 7.97 15.39 18.64
CA VAL A 186 8.05 14.82 17.29
C VAL A 186 7.40 15.76 16.28
N GLY A 187 8.12 16.09 15.21
CA GLY A 187 7.61 16.85 14.07
C GLY A 187 7.29 15.96 12.88
N ILE A 188 6.13 16.18 12.27
CA ILE A 188 5.75 15.54 11.01
C ILE A 188 5.67 16.61 9.92
N VAL A 189 6.58 16.55 8.96
CA VAL A 189 6.67 17.52 7.85
C VAL A 189 5.87 17.01 6.66
N GLY A 190 4.88 17.80 6.25
CA GLY A 190 3.94 17.47 5.18
C GLY A 190 2.76 16.67 5.70
N ILE A 191 1.54 17.21 5.57
CA ILE A 191 0.32 16.56 6.06
C ILE A 191 -0.45 16.02 4.85
N GLY A 192 0.08 14.94 4.27
CA GLY A 192 -0.50 14.20 3.14
C GLY A 192 -0.79 12.75 3.51
N GLY A 193 -0.72 11.85 2.53
CA GLY A 193 -0.97 10.41 2.75
C GLY A 193 -0.03 9.77 3.77
N LEU A 194 1.27 10.07 3.77
CA LEU A 194 2.18 9.61 4.82
C LEU A 194 2.02 10.46 6.10
N GLY A 195 1.99 11.79 5.95
CA GLY A 195 1.93 12.71 7.09
C GLY A 195 0.78 12.45 8.06
N HIS A 196 -0.42 12.11 7.56
CA HIS A 196 -1.55 11.80 8.44
C HIS A 196 -1.27 10.57 9.31
N PHE A 197 -0.64 9.52 8.76
CA PHE A 197 -0.20 8.36 9.54
C PHE A 197 0.90 8.74 10.53
N GLY A 198 1.87 9.56 10.12
CA GLY A 198 2.91 10.06 11.03
C GLY A 198 2.35 10.73 12.28
N LEU A 199 1.28 11.54 12.14
CA LEU A 199 0.59 12.16 13.28
C LEU A 199 -0.12 11.11 14.14
N LEU A 200 -0.89 10.21 13.53
CA LEU A 200 -1.62 9.15 14.22
C LEU A 200 -0.68 8.26 15.03
N TRP A 201 0.44 7.83 14.44
CA TRP A 201 1.42 6.97 15.11
C TRP A 201 2.19 7.71 16.19
N ALA A 202 2.64 8.94 15.95
CA ALA A 202 3.35 9.70 16.98
C ALA A 202 2.47 9.87 18.24
N LYS A 203 1.15 10.10 18.05
CA LYS A 203 0.20 10.16 19.15
C LYS A 203 -0.03 8.80 19.81
N ALA A 204 -0.22 7.74 19.02
CA ALA A 204 -0.47 6.38 19.51
C ALA A 204 0.71 5.79 20.30
N LEU A 205 1.94 6.14 19.89
CA LEU A 205 3.19 5.79 20.57
C LEU A 205 3.44 6.62 21.84
N GLY A 206 2.66 7.68 22.06
CA GLY A 206 2.71 8.48 23.29
C GLY A 206 3.80 9.54 23.32
N ALA A 207 4.15 10.13 22.18
CA ALA A 207 5.01 11.32 22.16
C ALA A 207 4.43 12.42 23.07
N ASP A 208 5.30 13.08 23.85
CA ASP A 208 4.89 14.16 24.75
C ASP A 208 4.25 15.32 23.98
N LYS A 209 4.75 15.56 22.76
CA LYS A 209 4.24 16.61 21.90
C LYS A 209 4.42 16.29 20.43
N VAL A 210 3.34 16.36 19.67
CA VAL A 210 3.31 16.14 18.22
C VAL A 210 3.11 17.47 17.51
N TYR A 211 4.02 17.80 16.60
CA TYR A 211 4.01 19.01 15.79
C TYR A 211 3.67 18.65 14.35
N ALA A 212 2.57 19.20 13.83
CA ALA A 212 2.30 19.18 12.40
C ALA A 212 3.02 20.36 11.73
N ILE A 213 3.79 20.08 10.68
CA ILE A 213 4.58 21.10 9.97
C ILE A 213 4.10 21.11 8.52
N SER A 214 3.57 22.25 8.08
CA SER A 214 3.07 22.46 6.72
C SER A 214 3.36 23.88 6.24
N ARG A 215 3.14 24.14 4.95
CA ARG A 215 3.34 25.48 4.37
C ARG A 215 2.38 26.51 4.94
N SER A 216 1.08 26.21 4.86
CA SER A 216 0.00 27.06 5.34
C SER A 216 -0.84 26.36 6.41
N ARG A 217 -1.69 27.13 7.11
CA ARG A 217 -2.63 26.61 8.12
C ARG A 217 -3.85 25.87 7.56
N SER A 218 -3.94 25.69 6.24
CA SER A 218 -5.09 25.04 5.56
C SER A 218 -5.41 23.61 6.04
N LYS A 219 -4.48 22.95 6.72
CA LYS A 219 -4.65 21.60 7.29
C LYS A 219 -4.55 21.55 8.81
N GLU A 220 -4.59 22.70 9.49
CA GLU A 220 -4.39 22.76 10.95
C GLU A 220 -5.50 22.05 11.71
N GLU A 221 -6.77 22.26 11.34
CA GLU A 221 -7.91 21.61 12.01
C GLU A 221 -7.82 20.08 11.91
N ASP A 222 -7.56 19.56 10.71
CA ASP A 222 -7.37 18.13 10.50
C ASP A 222 -6.15 17.60 11.23
N ALA A 223 -5.03 18.33 11.20
CA ALA A 223 -3.82 17.93 11.93
C ALA A 223 -4.09 17.77 13.43
N ARG A 224 -4.89 18.68 14.04
CA ARG A 224 -5.31 18.57 15.44
C ARG A 224 -6.17 17.34 15.69
N LYS A 225 -7.15 17.06 14.81
CA LYS A 225 -7.98 15.84 14.87
C LYS A 225 -7.15 14.56 14.72
N LEU A 226 -6.07 14.61 13.93
CA LEU A 226 -5.13 13.52 13.72
C LEU A 226 -4.11 13.35 14.86
N GLY A 227 -4.12 14.22 15.87
CA GLY A 227 -3.30 14.08 17.08
C GLY A 227 -2.16 15.09 17.22
N ALA A 228 -2.06 16.09 16.35
CA ALA A 228 -1.10 17.18 16.53
C ALA A 228 -1.49 18.08 17.72
N ASP A 229 -0.55 18.31 18.62
CA ASP A 229 -0.71 19.25 19.72
C ASP A 229 -0.37 20.69 19.26
N GLU A 230 0.58 20.82 18.32
CA GLU A 230 1.02 22.09 17.75
C GLU A 230 1.03 22.08 16.22
N PHE A 231 1.00 23.27 15.64
CA PHE A 231 1.07 23.48 14.20
C PHE A 231 2.10 24.56 13.84
N ILE A 232 3.00 24.24 12.93
CA ILE A 232 3.98 25.18 12.36
C ILE A 232 3.63 25.39 10.88
N ALA A 233 3.19 26.61 10.56
CA ALA A 233 2.98 27.07 9.19
C ALA A 233 4.26 27.77 8.70
N THR A 234 5.01 27.13 7.80
CA THR A 234 6.35 27.59 7.41
C THR A 234 6.34 28.84 6.55
N ASP A 235 5.20 29.18 5.93
CA ASP A 235 5.05 30.41 5.15
C ASP A 235 4.79 31.64 6.05
N GLU A 236 4.60 31.44 7.36
CA GLU A 236 4.45 32.55 8.31
C GLU A 236 5.82 33.11 8.72
N ASP A 237 5.91 34.44 8.78
CA ASP A 237 7.15 35.13 9.09
C ASP A 237 7.74 34.70 10.44
N GLY A 238 8.98 34.21 10.38
CA GLY A 238 9.75 33.78 11.54
C GLY A 238 9.31 32.43 12.13
N ALA A 239 8.45 31.65 11.45
CA ALA A 239 7.88 30.42 12.01
C ALA A 239 8.94 29.38 12.37
N LEU A 240 9.98 29.23 11.55
CA LEU A 240 11.05 28.26 11.78
C LEU A 240 11.97 28.72 12.91
N GLU A 241 12.30 30.01 12.96
CA GLU A 241 13.15 30.65 13.98
C GLU A 241 12.50 30.58 15.36
N LYS A 242 11.20 30.89 15.45
CA LYS A 242 10.39 30.80 16.68
C LYS A 242 10.31 29.37 17.23
N ASN A 243 10.56 28.37 16.39
CA ASN A 243 10.50 26.95 16.73
C ASN A 243 11.86 26.24 16.69
N ALA A 244 12.96 26.98 16.58
CA ALA A 244 14.30 26.43 16.53
C ALA A 244 14.62 25.61 17.80
N GLY A 245 15.25 24.46 17.62
CA GLY A 245 15.73 23.64 18.74
C GLY A 245 14.65 22.92 19.54
N LYS A 246 13.39 22.87 19.10
CA LYS A 246 12.27 22.33 19.88
C LYS A 246 12.05 20.82 19.73
N LEU A 247 12.48 20.21 18.63
CA LEU A 247 12.07 18.86 18.24
C LEU A 247 13.19 17.84 18.43
N ASP A 248 12.86 16.65 18.92
CA ASP A 248 13.82 15.55 19.09
C ASP A 248 13.89 14.66 17.84
N LEU A 249 12.77 14.57 17.12
CA LEU A 249 12.61 13.73 15.94
C LEU A 249 11.75 14.45 14.92
N ILE A 250 12.17 14.43 13.66
CA ILE A 250 11.37 14.87 12.52
C ILE A 250 11.22 13.73 11.53
N ILE A 251 9.98 13.44 11.15
CA ILE A 251 9.66 12.57 10.02
C ILE A 251 9.22 13.45 8.85
N SER A 252 10.00 13.42 7.78
CA SER A 252 9.74 14.21 6.57
C SER A 252 9.09 13.39 5.48
N THR A 253 7.84 13.72 5.16
CA THR A 253 7.06 13.05 4.11
C THR A 253 6.97 13.88 2.84
N VAL A 254 7.78 14.93 2.72
CA VAL A 254 7.77 15.86 1.58
C VAL A 254 8.87 15.46 0.59
N SER A 255 8.52 15.48 -0.70
CA SER A 255 9.39 15.19 -1.84
C SER A 255 9.59 16.43 -2.73
N SER A 256 9.40 17.65 -2.20
CA SER A 256 9.60 18.86 -3.00
C SER A 256 11.07 19.29 -2.98
N PRO A 257 11.70 19.54 -4.14
CA PRO A 257 13.06 20.10 -4.21
C PRO A 257 13.13 21.56 -3.73
N LYS A 258 11.99 22.17 -3.38
CA LYS A 258 11.88 23.55 -2.86
C LYS A 258 11.69 23.59 -1.35
N MET A 259 11.67 22.45 -0.66
CA MET A 259 11.44 22.43 0.79
C MET A 259 12.60 23.12 1.53
N PRO A 260 12.34 23.90 2.60
CA PRO A 260 13.37 24.61 3.36
C PRO A 260 14.15 23.67 4.29
N LEU A 261 14.91 22.72 3.72
CA LEU A 261 15.57 21.64 4.45
C LEU A 261 16.46 22.16 5.60
N GLY A 262 17.30 23.17 5.35
CA GLY A 262 18.12 23.79 6.39
C GLY A 262 17.30 24.36 7.56
N GLY A 263 16.12 24.90 7.26
CA GLY A 263 15.17 25.39 8.26
C GLY A 263 14.52 24.26 9.07
N TYR A 264 14.18 23.13 8.44
CA TYR A 264 13.71 21.94 9.15
C TYR A 264 14.77 21.34 10.08
N LEU A 265 16.03 21.27 9.63
CA LEU A 265 17.15 20.90 10.50
C LEU A 265 17.33 21.92 11.65
N GLY A 266 16.98 23.18 11.43
CA GLY A 266 16.91 24.23 12.45
C GLY A 266 15.93 23.93 13.59
N LEU A 267 14.80 23.29 13.30
CA LEU A 267 13.78 22.91 14.29
C LEU A 267 14.26 21.84 15.28
N LEU A 268 15.23 21.01 14.91
CA LEU A 268 15.76 19.96 15.78
C LEU A 268 16.56 20.52 16.96
N GLY A 269 16.36 19.97 18.14
CA GLY A 269 17.18 20.20 19.33
C GLY A 269 18.55 19.52 19.25
N PHE A 270 19.30 19.56 20.36
CA PHE A 270 20.57 18.85 20.47
C PHE A 270 20.38 17.35 20.24
N LYS A 271 21.21 16.76 19.37
CA LYS A 271 21.13 15.34 18.94
C LYS A 271 19.80 14.90 18.33
N GLY A 272 19.00 15.84 17.83
CA GLY A 272 17.76 15.51 17.14
C GLY A 272 18.00 14.74 15.83
N VAL A 273 17.00 14.00 15.38
CA VAL A 273 17.09 13.18 14.16
C VAL A 273 16.07 13.65 13.12
N PHE A 274 16.51 13.85 11.89
CA PHE A 274 15.66 14.07 10.72
C PHE A 274 15.62 12.79 9.87
N VAL A 275 14.44 12.22 9.66
CA VAL A 275 14.24 11.05 8.79
C VAL A 275 13.52 11.47 7.51
N GLN A 276 14.17 11.30 6.37
CA GLN A 276 13.58 11.55 5.05
C GLN A 276 12.85 10.30 4.55
N LEU A 277 11.55 10.43 4.28
CA LEU A 277 10.71 9.38 3.69
C LEU A 277 10.23 9.74 2.29
N GLY A 278 9.96 11.01 2.02
CA GLY A 278 9.61 11.45 0.68
C GLY A 278 10.74 11.12 -0.29
N LEU A 279 10.45 10.40 -1.36
CA LEU A 279 11.42 10.04 -2.38
C LEU A 279 11.19 10.88 -3.64
N PRO A 280 11.77 12.10 -3.73
CA PRO A 280 11.66 12.93 -4.92
C PRO A 280 12.31 12.28 -6.14
N GLU A 281 11.86 12.68 -7.33
CA GLU A 281 12.56 12.41 -8.60
C GLU A 281 13.78 13.33 -8.78
N ASP A 282 13.81 14.46 -8.06
CA ASP A 282 14.90 15.44 -8.03
C ASP A 282 15.84 15.26 -6.81
N PRO A 283 17.09 15.77 -6.86
CA PRO A 283 17.95 15.86 -5.68
C PRO A 283 17.31 16.64 -4.52
N LEU A 284 17.69 16.28 -3.29
CA LEU A 284 17.31 17.06 -2.10
C LEU A 284 17.91 18.48 -2.13
N PRO A 285 17.24 19.48 -1.54
CA PRO A 285 17.78 20.84 -1.43
C PRO A 285 19.12 20.87 -0.69
N SER A 286 20.00 21.80 -1.06
CA SER A 286 21.24 22.04 -0.33
C SER A 286 21.00 22.67 1.05
N TYR A 287 21.94 22.49 1.97
CA TYR A 287 21.90 23.07 3.32
C TYR A 287 23.32 23.30 3.84
N MET A 288 23.45 24.14 4.86
CA MET A 288 24.74 24.43 5.49
C MET A 288 25.16 23.30 6.42
N ALA A 289 26.42 22.85 6.35
CA ALA A 289 26.95 21.81 7.24
C ALA A 289 26.82 22.17 8.74
N ALA A 290 26.87 23.47 9.06
CA ALA A 290 26.62 23.97 10.41
C ALA A 290 25.25 23.56 10.99
N SER A 291 24.23 23.38 10.13
CA SER A 291 22.91 22.87 10.54
C SER A 291 22.99 21.48 11.18
N LEU A 292 23.98 20.67 10.80
CA LEU A 292 24.26 19.37 11.41
C LEU A 292 25.21 19.49 12.61
N ILE A 293 26.37 20.10 12.39
CA ILE A 293 27.51 20.08 13.33
C ILE A 293 27.18 20.76 14.66
N MET A 294 26.57 21.95 14.63
CA MET A 294 26.43 22.80 15.82
C MET A 294 25.56 22.17 16.92
N LYS A 295 24.62 21.30 16.54
CA LYS A 295 23.69 20.63 17.46
C LYS A 295 23.91 19.11 17.51
N GLY A 296 24.87 18.59 16.73
CA GLY A 296 25.07 17.15 16.58
C GLY A 296 23.84 16.41 16.06
N VAL A 297 23.07 17.03 15.16
CA VAL A 297 21.85 16.41 14.61
C VAL A 297 22.22 15.40 13.52
N SER A 298 21.36 14.40 13.35
CA SER A 298 21.53 13.36 12.32
C SER A 298 20.46 13.48 11.24
N MET A 299 20.82 13.18 10.00
CA MET A 299 19.90 13.05 8.88
C MET A 299 20.01 11.64 8.31
N THR A 300 18.89 10.94 8.19
CA THR A 300 18.81 9.55 7.72
C THR A 300 17.61 9.34 6.79
N GLY A 301 17.49 8.16 6.21
CA GLY A 301 16.31 7.69 5.50
C GLY A 301 15.71 6.45 6.17
N SER A 302 14.50 6.07 5.74
CA SER A 302 13.88 4.79 6.11
C SER A 302 13.13 4.23 4.91
N LEU A 303 13.27 2.93 4.67
CA LEU A 303 12.66 2.22 3.55
C LEU A 303 11.57 1.28 4.06
N ILE A 304 10.31 1.59 3.77
CA ILE A 304 9.13 0.80 4.16
C ILE A 304 9.15 0.45 5.66
N GLY A 305 8.79 -0.80 6.01
CA GLY A 305 9.17 -1.44 7.26
C GLY A 305 9.27 -2.95 7.06
N SER A 306 9.88 -3.66 8.00
CA SER A 306 10.02 -5.11 7.89
C SER A 306 8.70 -5.86 8.14
N PRO A 307 8.56 -7.14 7.74
CA PRO A 307 7.40 -7.96 8.06
C PRO A 307 7.01 -7.93 9.54
N LYS A 308 8.01 -7.95 10.44
CA LYS A 308 7.80 -7.84 11.88
C LYS A 308 7.21 -6.50 12.28
N GLU A 309 7.74 -5.40 11.75
CA GLU A 309 7.22 -4.06 12.03
C GLU A 309 5.81 -3.85 11.49
N ILE A 310 5.45 -4.48 10.36
CA ILE A 310 4.09 -4.46 9.82
C ILE A 310 3.11 -5.13 10.78
N GLU A 311 3.47 -6.30 11.32
CA GLU A 311 2.62 -7.03 12.29
C GLU A 311 2.44 -6.24 13.59
N GLU A 312 3.52 -5.68 14.13
CA GLU A 312 3.44 -4.84 15.33
C GLU A 312 2.62 -3.56 15.11
N MET A 313 2.75 -2.92 13.93
CA MET A 313 1.97 -1.75 13.58
C MET A 313 0.48 -2.08 13.47
N LEU A 314 0.12 -3.18 12.80
CA LEU A 314 -1.27 -3.63 12.69
C LEU A 314 -1.85 -3.94 14.08
N GLN A 315 -1.06 -4.55 14.96
CA GLN A 315 -1.47 -4.80 16.34
C GLN A 315 -1.67 -3.49 17.13
N LEU A 316 -0.74 -2.54 17.02
CA LEU A 316 -0.89 -1.21 17.64
C LEU A 316 -2.15 -0.50 17.14
N ALA A 317 -2.42 -0.58 15.84
CA ALA A 317 -3.62 0.00 15.24
C ALA A 317 -4.90 -0.61 15.84
N ALA A 318 -4.94 -1.92 16.05
CA ALA A 318 -6.05 -2.60 16.72
C ALA A 318 -6.17 -2.16 18.19
N ASP A 319 -5.08 -2.21 18.95
CA ASP A 319 -5.06 -1.95 20.40
C ASP A 319 -5.45 -0.50 20.73
N LYS A 320 -4.96 0.45 19.92
CA LYS A 320 -5.20 1.89 20.10
C LYS A 320 -6.36 2.40 19.27
N LYS A 321 -7.02 1.54 18.49
CA LYS A 321 -8.12 1.88 17.57
C LYS A 321 -7.74 3.02 16.63
N VAL A 322 -6.53 2.96 16.07
CA VAL A 322 -6.05 3.96 15.11
C VAL A 322 -6.79 3.77 13.79
N ALA A 323 -7.49 4.81 13.36
CA ALA A 323 -8.26 4.81 12.12
C ALA A 323 -7.56 5.67 11.05
N ALA A 324 -7.23 5.05 9.91
CA ALA A 324 -6.75 5.78 8.75
C ALA A 324 -7.88 6.66 8.17
N TRP A 325 -7.54 7.86 7.71
CA TRP A 325 -8.51 8.75 7.06
C TRP A 325 -8.52 8.47 5.56
N ILE A 326 -9.50 7.67 5.15
CA ILE A 326 -9.61 7.12 3.79
C ILE A 326 -10.85 7.64 3.08
N GLN A 327 -10.80 7.57 1.75
CA GLN A 327 -11.92 7.77 0.86
C GLN A 327 -11.99 6.52 -0.04
N GLU A 328 -13.04 5.74 0.09
CA GLU A 328 -13.24 4.56 -0.78
C GLU A 328 -13.58 5.00 -2.20
N ARG A 329 -13.05 4.24 -3.17
CA ARG A 329 -13.30 4.42 -4.60
C ARG A 329 -13.50 3.06 -5.24
N PRO A 330 -14.46 2.86 -6.16
CA PRO A 330 -14.59 1.58 -6.86
C PRO A 330 -13.31 1.22 -7.63
N MET A 331 -12.89 -0.04 -7.59
CA MET A 331 -11.72 -0.53 -8.35
C MET A 331 -11.85 -0.30 -9.86
N LYS A 332 -13.07 -0.30 -10.40
CA LYS A 332 -13.34 0.03 -11.81
C LYS A 332 -12.95 1.48 -12.18
N ASP A 333 -12.79 2.36 -11.19
CA ASP A 333 -12.44 3.77 -11.39
C ASP A 333 -10.93 4.02 -11.24
N ALA A 334 -10.09 2.98 -11.18
CA ALA A 334 -8.65 3.09 -10.92
C ALA A 334 -7.95 4.14 -11.80
N ASN A 335 -8.27 4.22 -13.10
CA ASN A 335 -7.74 5.23 -14.01
C ASN A 335 -8.08 6.67 -13.55
N GLN A 336 -9.33 6.92 -13.17
CA GLN A 336 -9.74 8.24 -12.66
C GLN A 336 -9.13 8.55 -11.31
N VAL A 337 -8.98 7.54 -10.45
CA VAL A 337 -8.39 7.67 -9.12
C VAL A 337 -6.90 8.06 -9.20
N ILE A 338 -6.14 7.50 -10.15
CA ILE A 338 -4.75 7.92 -10.41
C ILE A 338 -4.67 9.39 -10.81
N GLN A 339 -5.54 9.85 -11.72
CA GLN A 339 -5.59 11.27 -12.10
C GLN A 339 -5.98 12.18 -10.94
N ASP A 340 -6.96 11.77 -10.12
CA ASP A 340 -7.36 12.50 -8.92
C ASP A 340 -6.23 12.57 -7.89
N PHE A 341 -5.43 11.51 -7.78
CA PHE A 341 -4.27 11.44 -6.90
C PHE A 341 -3.17 12.41 -7.35
N GLU A 342 -2.80 12.42 -8.63
CA GLU A 342 -1.86 13.39 -9.22
C GLU A 342 -2.34 14.83 -8.98
N ALA A 343 -3.64 15.09 -9.13
CA ALA A 343 -4.25 16.39 -8.86
C ALA A 343 -4.30 16.79 -7.37
N GLY A 344 -3.79 15.94 -6.46
CA GLY A 344 -3.72 16.22 -5.03
C GLY A 344 -5.08 16.24 -4.32
N LYS A 345 -6.11 15.61 -4.90
CA LYS A 345 -7.46 15.53 -4.34
C LYS A 345 -7.63 14.63 -3.10
N PRO A 346 -6.79 13.60 -2.82
CA PRO A 346 -6.99 12.76 -1.64
C PRO A 346 -6.94 13.56 -0.32
N ARG A 347 -7.85 13.23 0.60
CA ARG A 347 -7.91 13.74 1.98
C ARG A 347 -8.22 12.57 2.94
N TYR A 348 -7.29 11.66 3.23
CA TYR A 348 -5.85 11.71 2.94
C TYR A 348 -5.33 10.54 2.10
N ARG A 349 -6.13 9.49 1.94
CA ARG A 349 -5.82 8.28 1.20
C ARG A 349 -7.03 7.86 0.37
N TYR A 350 -6.78 7.33 -0.82
CA TYR A 350 -7.79 6.55 -1.52
C TYR A 350 -7.59 5.07 -1.24
N CYS A 351 -8.70 4.34 -1.13
CA CYS A 351 -8.70 2.88 -1.14
C CYS A 351 -9.63 2.41 -2.26
N LEU A 352 -9.08 1.70 -3.22
CA LEU A 352 -9.86 1.02 -4.26
C LEU A 352 -10.56 -0.18 -3.64
N THR A 353 -11.86 -0.34 -3.90
CA THR A 353 -12.66 -1.44 -3.37
C THR A 353 -13.37 -2.20 -4.48
N TYR A 354 -13.40 -3.52 -4.36
CA TYR A 354 -14.34 -4.32 -5.14
C TYR A 354 -15.71 -4.22 -4.50
N ASP A 355 -16.70 -3.82 -5.29
CA ASP A 355 -18.07 -3.74 -4.83
C ASP A 355 -18.59 -5.15 -4.51
N LEU A 356 -18.60 -5.48 -3.22
CA LEU A 356 -19.12 -6.75 -2.71
C LEU A 356 -20.63 -6.88 -2.95
N ALA A 357 -21.37 -5.78 -3.06
CA ALA A 357 -22.82 -5.79 -3.29
C ALA A 357 -23.18 -6.14 -4.74
N LEU A 358 -22.35 -5.75 -5.71
CA LEU A 358 -22.53 -6.16 -7.11
C LEU A 358 -22.11 -7.61 -7.36
N ARG A 359 -21.25 -8.20 -6.52
CA ARG A 359 -20.87 -9.63 -6.67
C ARG A 359 -22.00 -10.59 -6.37
N LEU A 360 -22.85 -10.31 -5.38
CA LEU A 360 -24.03 -11.14 -5.12
C LEU A 360 -25.03 -11.08 -6.27
N LEU A 361 -25.10 -9.93 -6.96
CA LEU A 361 -25.94 -9.78 -8.14
C LEU A 361 -25.32 -10.47 -9.35
N ASP A 362 -24.02 -10.34 -9.60
CA ASP A 362 -23.33 -11.05 -10.69
C ASP A 362 -23.37 -12.58 -10.48
N GLU A 363 -23.10 -13.08 -9.27
CA GLU A 363 -23.21 -14.52 -8.96
C GLU A 363 -24.65 -15.03 -9.08
N GLN A 364 -25.66 -14.25 -8.68
CA GLN A 364 -27.06 -14.62 -8.89
C GLN A 364 -27.46 -14.57 -10.37
N TRP A 365 -26.97 -13.60 -11.13
CA TRP A 365 -27.26 -13.45 -12.55
C TRP A 365 -26.62 -14.57 -13.38
N PHE A 366 -25.35 -14.90 -13.10
CA PHE A 366 -24.65 -16.03 -13.74
C PHE A 366 -25.25 -17.37 -13.34
N ASN A 367 -25.65 -17.57 -12.08
CA ASN A 367 -26.34 -18.80 -11.67
C ASN A 367 -27.73 -18.93 -12.32
N GLN A 368 -28.46 -17.81 -12.49
CA GLN A 368 -29.75 -17.81 -13.20
C GLN A 368 -29.59 -18.06 -14.71
N GLU A 369 -28.56 -17.52 -15.35
CA GLU A 369 -28.27 -17.82 -16.75
C GLU A 369 -27.79 -19.26 -16.94
N GLU A 370 -26.99 -19.81 -16.01
CA GLU A 370 -26.55 -21.20 -16.07
C GLU A 370 -27.70 -22.19 -15.81
N GLU A 371 -28.62 -21.89 -14.88
CA GLU A 371 -29.86 -22.66 -14.70
C GLU A 371 -30.80 -22.54 -15.91
N SER A 372 -30.95 -21.34 -16.49
CA SER A 372 -31.72 -21.12 -17.72
C SER A 372 -31.14 -21.88 -18.91
N PHE A 373 -29.82 -21.89 -19.04
CA PHE A 373 -29.09 -22.62 -20.07
C PHE A 373 -29.21 -24.14 -19.87
N ARG A 374 -29.04 -24.65 -18.64
CA ARG A 374 -29.23 -26.07 -18.31
C ARG A 374 -30.68 -26.52 -18.52
N SER A 375 -31.66 -25.67 -18.19
CA SER A 375 -33.08 -25.95 -18.43
C SER A 375 -33.43 -25.93 -19.93
N SER A 376 -32.79 -25.05 -20.73
CA SER A 376 -32.99 -25.03 -22.17
C SER A 376 -32.33 -26.23 -22.87
N MET A 377 -31.18 -26.70 -22.37
CA MET A 377 -30.53 -27.93 -22.84
C MET A 377 -31.32 -29.18 -22.46
N SER A 378 -31.87 -29.29 -21.24
CA SER A 378 -32.71 -30.44 -20.87
C SER A 378 -34.01 -30.50 -21.67
N ASN A 379 -34.58 -29.34 -22.02
CA ASN A 379 -35.76 -29.26 -22.88
C ASN A 379 -35.44 -29.56 -24.36
N ASN A 380 -34.25 -29.20 -24.84
CA ASN A 380 -33.80 -29.58 -26.18
C ASN A 380 -33.42 -31.05 -26.27
N GLU A 381 -32.80 -31.65 -25.25
CA GLU A 381 -32.54 -33.11 -25.21
C GLU A 381 -33.84 -33.92 -25.09
N ALA A 382 -34.88 -33.39 -24.41
CA ALA A 382 -36.21 -34.00 -24.38
C ALA A 382 -36.95 -33.85 -25.72
N LYS A 383 -36.73 -32.77 -26.47
CA LYS A 383 -37.27 -32.60 -27.84
C LYS A 383 -36.52 -33.46 -28.87
N MET A 384 -35.20 -33.56 -28.76
CA MET A 384 -34.38 -34.36 -29.67
C MET A 384 -34.60 -35.87 -29.48
N LYS A 385 -34.99 -36.31 -28.28
CA LYS A 385 -35.48 -37.68 -28.04
C LYS A 385 -36.93 -37.93 -28.48
N CYS A 386 -37.69 -36.90 -28.85
CA CYS A 386 -39.05 -37.05 -29.34
C CYS A 386 -39.13 -37.02 -30.88
N GLU A 387 -38.08 -36.57 -31.56
CA GLU A 387 -38.03 -36.47 -33.03
C GLU A 387 -37.36 -37.69 -33.71
N ASP A 388 -36.67 -38.55 -32.96
CA ASP A 388 -36.03 -39.78 -33.49
C ASP A 388 -36.92 -41.06 -33.41
N GLU A 389 -38.20 -40.96 -33.00
CA GLU A 389 -39.13 -42.11 -32.95
C GLU A 389 -40.30 -42.04 -33.96
N CYS A 390 -40.33 -41.12 -34.94
CA CYS A 390 -41.50 -40.93 -35.81
C CYS A 390 -41.28 -41.03 -37.34
N GLU A 391 -40.18 -41.60 -37.84
CA GLU A 391 -40.07 -41.99 -39.26
C GLU A 391 -39.73 -43.48 -39.43
N ALA A 392 -40.64 -44.33 -38.97
CA ALA A 392 -40.78 -45.69 -39.50
C ALA A 392 -42.20 -46.19 -39.24
N LEU A 393 -43.15 -45.87 -40.13
CA LEU A 393 -44.26 -46.77 -40.53
C LEU A 393 -45.11 -46.13 -41.65
N LEU A 394 -44.86 -46.68 -42.83
CA LEU A 394 -45.57 -46.71 -44.12
C LEU A 394 -47.11 -46.53 -44.11
N LEU A 395 -47.59 -46.01 -45.24
CA LEU A 395 -48.73 -46.50 -46.05
C LEU A 395 -49.95 -47.02 -45.26
N TRP A 396 -51.05 -46.24 -45.28
CA TRP A 396 -52.38 -46.55 -45.83
C TRP A 396 -53.35 -45.44 -45.45
#